data_AF-A0A9P0K6E8-F1
#
_entry.id   AF-A0A9P0K6E8-F1
#
_cell.length_a   1.000
_cell.length_b   1.000
_cell.length_c   1.000
_cell.angle_alpha   90.00
_cell.angle_beta   90.00
_cell.angle_gamma   90.00
#
_symmetry.space_group_name_H-M   'P 1'
#
loop_
_entity.id
_entity.type
_entity.pdbx_description
1 polymer ?
#
loop_
_entity_poly.entity_id
_entity_poly.type
_entity_poly.pdbx_seq_one_letter_code
_entity_poly.pdbx_strand_id
1 'polypeptide(L)'
;MQIVESNPEYEIVLESFVKKRPRSKSQKRTRDDTDPGAEDRPTKHKEIWCDTLKTGNIPVSQLKIGVIGIGNIGRVIAGKLVKTGHTVNVWNRTAQKSIALRKDLDHNIKLTIHDTPQSLLLNSDTIFICISDDNELKIFFQNNFNMHDPEENTLQDKGMIIMTSMGPEAAKDIKDMIEKKGGRYLETLIQRSSLDNNRFILLAAGDEELFQSIESCAKAFSTSSVFLGDAGNACIVYLVLQLIKGVWLAGLIEGFHLAERCGVSSKDFEKIFRDTLLCNNYMKARVGHVVFIITA
;
A
#
# COMPACT_ATOMS: atom_id res chain seq x y z
N MET A 1 21.59 -30.35 23.60
CA MET A 1 20.28 -29.76 23.96
C MET A 1 20.37 -29.35 25.43
N GLN A 2 20.79 -28.10 25.65
CA GLN A 2 20.90 -27.47 26.96
C GLN A 2 20.28 -26.07 26.78
N ILE A 3 19.29 -25.78 27.62
CA ILE A 3 18.41 -24.61 27.52
C ILE A 3 19.24 -23.38 27.93
N VAL A 4 19.34 -22.39 27.04
CA VAL A 4 19.93 -21.09 27.36
C VAL A 4 18.88 -20.25 28.08
N GLU A 5 19.25 -19.81 29.28
CA GLU A 5 18.47 -18.97 30.18
C GLU A 5 18.14 -17.60 29.57
N SER A 6 16.96 -17.11 29.95
CA SER A 6 16.34 -15.85 29.55
C SER A 6 17.20 -14.63 29.90
N ASN A 7 17.56 -13.82 28.90
CA ASN A 7 18.22 -12.52 29.07
C ASN A 7 17.16 -11.40 29.24
N PRO A 8 17.15 -10.64 30.36
CA PRO A 8 16.09 -9.66 30.67
C PRO A 8 16.06 -8.38 29.80
N GLU A 9 17.05 -8.15 28.94
CA GLU A 9 17.09 -6.89 28.13
C GLU A 9 16.13 -6.88 26.93
N TYR A 10 15.59 -8.03 26.51
CA TYR A 10 14.60 -8.10 25.43
C TYR A 10 13.17 -7.74 25.85
N GLU A 11 12.89 -7.65 27.15
CA GLU A 11 11.54 -7.36 27.66
C GLU A 11 11.20 -5.85 27.62
N ILE A 12 12.21 -4.99 27.44
CA ILE A 12 12.06 -3.52 27.50
C ILE A 12 11.52 -2.93 26.18
N VAL A 13 11.73 -3.60 25.04
CA VAL A 13 11.32 -3.07 23.73
C VAL A 13 9.84 -3.36 23.40
N LEU A 14 9.24 -4.38 24.02
CA LEU A 14 7.83 -4.73 23.78
C LEU A 14 6.85 -3.96 24.67
N GLU A 15 7.27 -3.49 25.85
CA GLU A 15 6.39 -2.75 26.76
C GLU A 15 6.08 -1.31 26.30
N SER A 16 6.92 -0.70 25.45
CA SER A 16 6.70 0.67 24.95
C SER A 16 5.64 0.76 23.83
N PHE A 17 5.36 -0.35 23.15
CA PHE A 17 4.34 -0.44 22.08
C PHE A 17 2.94 -0.84 22.58
N VAL A 18 2.85 -1.41 23.79
CA VAL A 18 1.58 -1.80 24.39
C VAL A 18 1.22 -0.78 25.46
N LYS A 19 0.45 0.26 25.11
CA LYS A 19 -0.25 1.08 26.12
C LYS A 19 -1.08 0.12 27.00
N LYS A 20 -0.59 -0.18 28.21
CA LYS A 20 -1.24 -1.03 29.21
C LYS A 20 -2.63 -0.49 29.51
N ARG A 21 -3.68 -1.16 29.02
CA ARG A 21 -5.04 -1.02 29.59
C ARG A 21 -4.99 -1.48 31.05
N PRO A 22 -5.64 -0.77 31.99
CA PRO A 22 -5.58 -1.15 33.39
C PRO A 22 -6.28 -2.50 33.60
N ARG A 23 -5.55 -3.48 34.14
CA ARG A 23 -6.13 -4.76 34.59
C ARG A 23 -6.94 -4.50 35.86
N SER A 24 -8.27 -4.67 35.80
CA SER A 24 -9.10 -4.70 37.00
C SER A 24 -8.87 -6.01 37.76
N LYS A 25 -8.82 -5.92 39.09
CA LYS A 25 -8.55 -7.04 40.01
C LYS A 25 -9.63 -8.13 39.85
N SER A 26 -9.18 -9.38 39.71
CA SER A 26 -10.06 -10.55 39.66
C SER A 26 -10.71 -10.82 41.01
N GLN A 27 -12.01 -10.54 41.13
CA GLN A 27 -12.87 -11.17 42.14
C GLN A 27 -13.51 -12.41 41.52
N LYS A 28 -13.35 -13.56 42.19
CA LYS A 28 -14.04 -14.82 41.87
C LYS A 28 -15.55 -14.55 41.75
N ARG A 29 -16.15 -14.84 40.59
CA ARG A 29 -17.61 -14.95 40.45
C ARG A 29 -17.99 -16.41 40.19
N THR A 30 -18.85 -16.89 41.06
CA THR A 30 -19.60 -18.14 40.99
C THR A 30 -20.56 -18.12 39.80
N ARG A 31 -20.82 -19.30 39.23
CA ARG A 31 -21.83 -19.52 38.18
C ARG A 31 -23.23 -19.38 38.80
N ASP A 32 -23.91 -18.28 38.50
CA ASP A 32 -25.28 -18.22 38.00
C ASP A 32 -25.73 -16.75 37.97
N ASP A 33 -26.77 -16.51 37.17
CA ASP A 33 -27.50 -15.27 36.94
C ASP A 33 -27.13 -14.49 35.66
N THR A 34 -28.05 -14.64 34.71
CA THR A 34 -28.26 -13.92 33.46
C THR A 34 -28.04 -12.42 33.60
N ASP A 35 -27.15 -11.85 32.78
CA ASP A 35 -26.95 -10.40 32.64
C ASP A 35 -27.78 -9.88 31.45
N PRO A 36 -28.89 -9.15 31.68
CA PRO A 36 -29.64 -8.47 30.63
C PRO A 36 -28.95 -7.14 30.33
N GLY A 37 -27.80 -7.22 29.65
CA GLY A 37 -26.98 -6.04 29.37
C GLY A 37 -25.81 -6.26 28.42
N ALA A 38 -25.68 -7.46 27.83
CA ALA A 38 -24.71 -7.74 26.79
C ALA A 38 -25.27 -7.37 25.40
N GLU A 39 -25.76 -6.14 25.24
CA GLU A 39 -25.97 -5.58 23.90
C GLU A 39 -24.60 -5.20 23.32
N ASP A 40 -24.13 -6.07 22.44
CA ASP A 40 -23.57 -5.74 21.14
C ASP A 40 -22.76 -4.44 21.08
N ARG A 41 -21.46 -4.52 21.40
CA ARG A 41 -20.53 -3.44 21.05
C ARG A 41 -20.25 -3.55 19.54
N PRO A 42 -20.72 -2.61 18.71
CA PRO A 42 -20.53 -2.72 17.29
C PRO A 42 -19.12 -2.26 16.94
N THR A 43 -18.15 -3.18 16.78
CA THR A 43 -17.01 -2.89 15.92
C THR A 43 -17.50 -2.99 14.47
N LYS A 44 -18.19 -1.94 14.01
CA LYS A 44 -18.52 -1.73 12.59
C LYS A 44 -17.23 -1.45 11.81
N HIS A 45 -16.35 -2.42 11.68
CA HIS A 45 -15.44 -2.43 10.54
C HIS A 45 -16.31 -2.89 9.36
N LYS A 46 -16.81 -1.95 8.56
CA LYS A 46 -17.43 -2.29 7.28
C LYS A 46 -16.39 -3.06 6.47
N GLU A 47 -16.58 -4.37 6.33
CA GLU A 47 -15.77 -5.22 5.47
C GLU A 47 -16.04 -4.84 4.01
N ILE A 48 -15.37 -3.81 3.50
CA ILE A 48 -15.39 -3.50 2.07
C ILE A 48 -14.21 -4.20 1.43
N TRP A 49 -14.34 -5.51 1.24
CA TRP A 49 -13.48 -6.28 0.33
C TRP A 49 -14.04 -6.13 -1.07
N CYS A 50 -13.43 -5.26 -1.87
CA CYS A 50 -13.79 -5.17 -3.28
C CYS A 50 -13.18 -6.35 -4.05
N ASP A 51 -13.91 -7.47 -4.16
CA ASP A 51 -13.46 -8.65 -4.91
C ASP A 51 -13.62 -8.41 -6.42
N THR A 52 -12.57 -7.86 -7.01
CA THR A 52 -12.56 -7.42 -8.40
C THR A 52 -12.54 -8.60 -9.38
N LEU A 53 -12.07 -9.77 -8.96
CA LEU A 53 -11.90 -10.93 -9.84
C LEU A 53 -13.23 -11.63 -10.19
N LYS A 54 -14.29 -11.38 -9.43
CA LYS A 54 -15.58 -12.08 -9.61
C LYS A 54 -16.40 -11.60 -10.81
N THR A 55 -16.29 -10.34 -11.22
CA THR A 55 -17.25 -9.76 -12.17
C THR A 55 -16.74 -9.65 -13.61
N GLY A 56 -15.42 -9.65 -13.84
CA GLY A 56 -14.80 -9.55 -15.18
C GLY A 56 -15.04 -8.23 -15.93
N ASN A 57 -16.12 -7.52 -15.61
CA ASN A 57 -16.49 -6.22 -16.14
C ASN A 57 -16.13 -5.12 -15.13
N ILE A 58 -15.26 -4.20 -15.56
CA ILE A 58 -14.81 -3.07 -14.76
C ILE A 58 -15.59 -1.85 -15.25
N PRO A 59 -16.57 -1.34 -14.47
CA PRO A 59 -17.35 -0.19 -14.90
C PRO A 59 -16.44 1.02 -15.04
N VAL A 60 -16.64 1.84 -16.08
CA VAL A 60 -15.86 3.06 -16.30
C VAL A 60 -16.34 4.15 -15.34
N SER A 61 -15.46 4.64 -14.47
CA SER A 61 -15.72 5.81 -13.62
C SER A 61 -16.05 7.05 -14.46
N GLN A 62 -16.97 7.87 -13.95
CA GLN A 62 -17.27 9.20 -14.51
C GLN A 62 -16.22 10.26 -14.10
N LEU A 63 -15.37 9.95 -13.13
CA LEU A 63 -14.30 10.83 -12.66
C LEU A 63 -13.19 10.97 -13.69
N LYS A 64 -12.64 12.18 -13.83
CA LYS A 64 -11.37 12.43 -14.52
C LYS A 64 -10.21 12.14 -13.58
N ILE A 65 -9.36 11.18 -13.95
CA ILE A 65 -8.34 10.65 -13.05
C ILE A 65 -6.98 11.24 -13.40
N GLY A 66 -6.37 11.95 -12.47
CA GLY A 66 -4.98 12.38 -12.55
C GLY A 66 -4.03 11.30 -12.05
N VAL A 67 -2.89 11.13 -12.72
CA VAL A 67 -1.76 10.35 -12.21
C VAL A 67 -0.49 11.19 -12.28
N ILE A 68 0.06 11.51 -11.12
CA ILE A 68 1.31 12.24 -10.94
C ILE A 68 2.40 11.22 -10.61
N GLY A 69 3.49 11.24 -11.38
CA GLY A 69 4.64 10.35 -11.18
C GLY A 69 4.54 9.07 -12.01
N ILE A 70 5.13 9.09 -13.20
CA ILE A 70 5.13 7.95 -14.15
C ILE A 70 6.40 7.12 -13.97
N GLY A 71 6.62 6.67 -12.72
CA GLY A 71 7.64 5.69 -12.35
C GLY A 71 7.17 4.25 -12.52
N ASN A 72 7.79 3.30 -11.81
CA ASN A 72 7.46 1.87 -11.92
C ASN A 72 6.00 1.58 -11.59
N ILE A 73 5.47 2.17 -10.51
CA ILE A 73 4.09 1.95 -10.07
C ILE A 73 3.12 2.81 -10.88
N GLY A 74 3.35 4.13 -10.97
CA GLY A 74 2.44 5.03 -11.67
C GLY A 74 2.24 4.69 -13.15
N ARG A 75 3.27 4.20 -13.85
CA ARG A 75 3.14 3.71 -15.23
C ARG A 75 2.16 2.53 -15.34
N VAL A 76 2.25 1.57 -14.42
CA VAL A 76 1.38 0.39 -14.41
C VAL A 76 -0.06 0.80 -14.09
N ILE A 77 -0.25 1.67 -13.10
CA ILE A 77 -1.58 2.14 -12.69
C ILE A 77 -2.24 2.93 -13.82
N ALA A 78 -1.57 3.96 -14.35
CA ALA A 78 -2.09 4.76 -15.45
C ALA A 78 -2.40 3.89 -16.68
N GLY A 79 -1.51 2.97 -17.05
CA GLY A 79 -1.72 2.06 -18.17
C GLY A 79 -2.93 1.15 -17.99
N LYS A 80 -3.15 0.61 -16.77
CA LYS A 80 -4.33 -0.20 -16.47
C LYS A 80 -5.61 0.61 -16.49
N LEU A 81 -5.61 1.80 -15.91
CA LEU A 81 -6.78 2.69 -15.92
C LEU A 81 -7.21 3.07 -17.34
N VAL A 82 -6.23 3.35 -18.22
CA VAL A 82 -6.50 3.63 -19.63
C VAL A 82 -7.07 2.40 -20.34
N LYS A 83 -6.48 1.22 -20.12
CA LYS A 83 -6.93 -0.04 -20.75
C LYS A 83 -8.34 -0.45 -20.33
N THR A 84 -8.80 -0.03 -19.16
CA THR A 84 -10.19 -0.24 -18.70
C THR A 84 -11.13 0.89 -19.12
N GLY A 85 -10.68 1.84 -19.94
CA GLY A 85 -11.52 2.86 -20.57
C GLY A 85 -11.72 4.14 -19.76
N HIS A 86 -11.04 4.31 -18.61
CA HIS A 86 -11.13 5.54 -17.84
C HIS A 86 -10.45 6.72 -18.54
N THR A 87 -10.92 7.93 -18.22
CA THR A 87 -10.29 9.18 -18.66
C THR A 87 -9.13 9.51 -17.73
N VAL A 88 -7.91 9.46 -18.25
CA VAL A 88 -6.69 9.61 -17.46
C VAL A 88 -5.89 10.82 -17.93
N ASN A 89 -5.52 11.68 -16.99
CA ASN A 89 -4.58 12.77 -17.16
C ASN A 89 -3.27 12.37 -16.49
N VAL A 90 -2.13 12.59 -17.15
CA VAL A 90 -0.82 12.23 -16.60
C VAL A 90 0.12 13.41 -16.57
N TRP A 91 0.92 13.47 -15.51
CA TRP A 91 2.04 14.39 -15.41
C TRP A 91 3.23 13.69 -14.77
N ASN A 92 4.42 14.02 -15.25
CA ASN A 92 5.67 13.59 -14.65
C ASN A 92 6.72 14.68 -14.83
N ARG A 93 7.57 14.89 -13.83
CA ARG A 93 8.68 15.86 -13.88
C ARG A 93 9.51 15.73 -15.17
N THR A 94 9.77 14.49 -15.60
CA THR A 94 10.39 14.18 -16.89
C THR A 94 9.33 13.78 -17.90
N ALA A 95 8.97 14.68 -18.81
CA ALA A 95 7.88 14.49 -19.78
C ALA A 95 8.05 13.24 -20.66
N GLN A 96 9.29 12.85 -20.97
CA GLN A 96 9.60 11.66 -21.78
C GLN A 96 8.97 10.38 -21.22
N LYS A 97 8.80 10.25 -19.88
CA LYS A 97 8.17 9.07 -19.28
C LYS A 97 6.67 9.00 -19.60
N SER A 98 5.96 10.12 -19.56
CA SER A 98 4.55 10.23 -19.93
C SER A 98 4.36 10.00 -21.43
N ILE A 99 5.25 10.53 -22.26
CA ILE A 99 5.25 10.30 -23.72
C ILE A 99 5.48 8.83 -24.03
N ALA A 100 6.46 8.19 -23.38
CA ALA A 100 6.73 6.77 -23.54
C ALA A 100 5.57 5.89 -23.03
N LEU A 101 4.84 6.31 -21.98
CA LEU A 101 3.61 5.62 -21.57
C LEU A 101 2.55 5.70 -22.68
N ARG A 102 2.31 6.89 -23.24
CA ARG A 102 1.34 7.07 -24.32
C ARG A 102 1.69 6.25 -25.57
N LYS A 103 2.97 6.13 -25.91
CA LYS A 103 3.43 5.32 -27.06
C LYS A 103 3.20 3.82 -26.89
N ASP A 104 3.32 3.31 -25.67
CA ASP A 104 3.10 1.90 -25.35
C ASP A 104 1.60 1.52 -25.28
N LEU A 105 0.72 2.50 -25.40
CA LEU A 105 -0.73 2.34 -25.34
C LEU A 105 -1.33 2.59 -26.74
N ASP A 106 -2.40 1.87 -27.09
CA ASP A 106 -3.03 1.93 -28.41
C ASP A 106 -3.53 3.35 -28.78
N HIS A 107 -3.76 3.61 -30.07
CA HIS A 107 -4.11 4.95 -30.58
C HIS A 107 -5.47 5.50 -30.10
N ASN A 108 -6.40 4.66 -29.64
CA ASN A 108 -7.77 5.04 -29.24
C ASN A 108 -7.93 5.20 -27.72
N ILE A 109 -7.01 5.93 -27.07
CA ILE A 109 -6.96 6.05 -25.61
C ILE A 109 -7.39 7.43 -25.10
N LYS A 110 -8.10 7.43 -23.98
CA LYS A 110 -8.47 8.64 -23.22
C LYS A 110 -7.34 9.03 -22.26
N LEU A 111 -6.17 9.32 -22.81
CA LEU A 111 -4.97 9.73 -22.06
C LEU A 111 -4.50 11.12 -22.49
N THR A 112 -4.54 12.09 -21.56
CA THR A 112 -4.03 13.45 -21.77
C THR A 112 -2.75 13.65 -20.98
N ILE A 113 -1.70 14.17 -21.63
CA ILE A 113 -0.45 14.55 -20.96
C ILE A 113 -0.54 16.05 -20.66
N HIS A 114 -0.28 16.44 -19.43
CA HIS A 114 -0.19 17.84 -19.02
C HIS A 114 1.27 18.27 -18.90
N ASP A 115 1.55 19.55 -19.14
CA ASP A 115 2.89 20.12 -19.00
C ASP A 115 3.22 20.51 -17.55
N THR A 116 2.19 20.84 -16.76
CA THR A 116 2.33 21.23 -15.35
C THR A 116 1.40 20.42 -14.44
N PRO A 117 1.78 20.19 -13.17
CA PRO A 117 0.92 19.48 -12.23
C PRO A 117 -0.35 20.28 -11.88
N GLN A 118 -0.30 21.62 -11.94
CA GLN A 118 -1.46 22.49 -11.75
C GLN A 118 -2.49 22.30 -12.87
N SER A 119 -2.02 22.20 -14.13
CA SER A 119 -2.92 21.93 -15.26
C SER A 119 -3.60 20.57 -15.12
N LEU A 120 -2.86 19.55 -14.66
CA LEU A 120 -3.45 18.24 -14.36
C LEU A 120 -4.48 18.31 -13.24
N LEU A 121 -4.18 19.03 -12.15
CA LEU A 121 -5.07 19.22 -11.01
C LEU A 121 -6.41 19.84 -11.41
N LEU A 122 -6.37 20.90 -12.24
CA LEU A 122 -7.58 21.57 -12.74
C LEU A 122 -8.46 20.63 -13.58
N ASN A 123 -7.85 19.72 -14.32
CA ASN A 123 -8.55 18.81 -15.24
C ASN A 123 -8.90 17.44 -14.63
N SER A 124 -8.63 17.22 -13.34
CA SER A 124 -8.85 15.93 -12.67
C SER A 124 -9.71 16.11 -11.42
N ASP A 125 -10.59 15.15 -11.14
CA ASP A 125 -11.41 15.13 -9.92
C ASP A 125 -10.68 14.39 -8.80
N THR A 126 -9.89 13.38 -9.17
CA THR A 126 -9.14 12.53 -8.25
C THR A 126 -7.76 12.26 -8.80
N ILE A 127 -6.73 12.37 -7.96
CA ILE A 127 -5.34 12.39 -8.36
C ILE A 127 -4.57 11.33 -7.58
N PHE A 128 -4.07 10.32 -8.28
CA PHE A 128 -3.12 9.35 -7.76
C PHE A 128 -1.70 9.93 -7.82
N ILE A 129 -1.02 10.00 -6.68
CA ILE A 129 0.33 10.54 -6.56
C ILE A 129 1.30 9.41 -6.22
N CYS A 130 2.23 9.18 -7.14
CA CYS A 130 3.26 8.13 -7.10
C CYS A 130 4.66 8.77 -7.10
N ILE A 131 5.02 9.45 -6.01
CA ILE A 131 6.33 10.09 -5.80
C ILE A 131 7.20 9.20 -4.89
N SER A 132 8.52 9.34 -4.93
CA SER A 132 9.51 8.41 -4.34
C SER A 132 9.36 8.25 -2.83
N ASP A 133 9.30 9.38 -2.12
CA ASP A 133 9.37 9.46 -0.66
C ASP A 133 8.57 10.67 -0.14
N ASP A 134 8.41 10.74 1.17
CA ASP A 134 7.62 11.75 1.87
C ASP A 134 8.21 13.16 1.79
N ASN A 135 9.54 13.30 1.78
CA ASN A 135 10.17 14.61 1.64
C ASN A 135 9.95 15.20 0.24
N GLU A 136 10.16 14.40 -0.81
CA GLU A 136 9.90 14.81 -2.19
C GLU A 136 8.41 15.13 -2.38
N LEU A 137 7.52 14.39 -1.71
CA LEU A 137 6.09 14.67 -1.73
C LEU A 137 5.76 16.03 -1.06
N LYS A 138 6.28 16.30 0.15
CA LYS A 138 6.08 17.59 0.85
C LYS A 138 6.55 18.77 -0.03
N ILE A 139 7.76 18.68 -0.57
CA ILE A 139 8.35 19.69 -1.47
C ILE A 139 7.49 19.85 -2.73
N PHE A 140 7.00 18.74 -3.29
CA PHE A 140 6.14 18.78 -4.47
C PHE A 140 4.85 19.55 -4.21
N PHE A 141 4.15 19.27 -3.10
CA PHE A 141 2.95 20.02 -2.74
C PHE A 141 3.25 21.51 -2.54
N GLN A 142 4.30 21.84 -1.78
CA GLN A 142 4.71 23.22 -1.51
C GLN A 142 4.96 24.03 -2.78
N ASN A 143 5.73 23.47 -3.71
CA ASN A 143 6.14 24.16 -4.93
C ASN A 143 5.03 24.26 -5.98
N ASN A 144 4.06 23.35 -5.97
CA ASN A 144 3.13 23.24 -7.09
C ASN A 144 1.70 23.66 -6.76
N PHE A 145 1.27 23.60 -5.50
CA PHE A 145 -0.14 23.80 -5.14
C PHE A 145 -0.34 24.97 -4.16
N ASN A 146 0.56 25.94 -4.20
CA ASN A 146 0.56 27.14 -3.36
C ASN A 146 0.25 26.86 -1.88
N MET A 147 1.04 25.97 -1.25
CA MET A 147 0.80 25.59 0.14
C MET A 147 1.01 26.74 1.13
N HIS A 148 1.71 27.81 0.72
CA HIS A 148 2.08 28.93 1.58
C HIS A 148 0.95 29.93 1.84
N ASP A 149 -0.05 30.02 0.95
CA ASP A 149 -1.16 30.97 1.12
C ASP A 149 -2.32 30.34 1.94
N PRO A 150 -2.52 30.70 3.21
CA PRO A 150 -3.52 30.06 4.06
C PRO A 150 -4.97 30.31 3.62
N GLU A 151 -5.23 31.33 2.80
CA GLU A 151 -6.59 31.69 2.36
C GLU A 151 -7.00 30.96 1.07
N GLU A 152 -6.04 30.38 0.33
CA GLU A 152 -6.30 29.72 -0.94
C GLU A 152 -6.57 28.21 -0.78
N ASN A 153 -7.81 27.81 -1.09
CA ASN A 153 -8.24 26.40 -1.15
C ASN A 153 -7.88 25.75 -2.49
N THR A 154 -6.58 25.67 -2.81
CA THR A 154 -6.09 25.17 -4.11
C THR A 154 -6.49 23.73 -4.42
N LEU A 155 -6.83 22.92 -3.41
CA LEU A 155 -7.21 21.52 -3.55
C LEU A 155 -8.73 21.29 -3.37
N GLN A 156 -9.53 22.36 -3.38
CA GLN A 156 -10.98 22.29 -3.18
C GLN A 156 -11.62 21.21 -4.07
N ASP A 157 -12.41 20.33 -3.43
CA ASP A 157 -13.15 19.21 -4.01
C ASP A 157 -12.29 18.12 -4.68
N LYS A 158 -10.96 18.21 -4.60
CA LYS A 158 -10.04 17.23 -5.18
C LYS A 158 -9.82 16.04 -4.23
N GLY A 159 -9.91 14.84 -4.78
CA GLY A 159 -9.51 13.61 -4.10
C GLY A 159 -8.02 13.33 -4.29
N MET A 160 -7.23 13.38 -3.23
CA MET A 160 -5.78 13.17 -3.28
C MET A 160 -5.44 11.77 -2.77
N ILE A 161 -5.06 10.88 -3.69
CA ILE A 161 -4.72 9.49 -3.38
C ILE A 161 -3.21 9.33 -3.36
N ILE A 162 -2.66 9.19 -2.16
CA ILE A 162 -1.23 9.12 -1.93
C ILE A 162 -0.78 7.66 -1.98
N MET A 163 -0.01 7.31 -2.99
CA MET A 163 0.56 5.96 -3.16
C MET A 163 2.06 5.91 -2.88
N THR A 164 2.63 7.03 -2.42
CA THR A 164 3.99 7.12 -1.92
C THR A 164 4.14 6.31 -0.63
N SER A 165 5.16 5.47 -0.55
CA SER A 165 5.48 4.74 0.69
C SER A 165 6.09 5.68 1.71
N MET A 166 5.50 5.80 2.89
CA MET A 166 5.95 6.71 3.96
C MET A 166 5.65 6.17 5.35
N GLY A 167 6.16 6.86 6.38
CA GLY A 167 5.83 6.57 7.77
C GLY A 167 4.40 7.03 8.15
N PRO A 168 3.78 6.44 9.19
CA PRO A 168 2.43 6.80 9.61
C PRO A 168 2.27 8.26 10.06
N GLU A 169 3.28 8.84 10.70
CA GLU A 169 3.23 10.26 11.10
C GLU A 169 3.35 11.19 9.89
N ALA A 170 4.21 10.85 8.91
CA ALA A 170 4.28 11.59 7.66
C ALA A 170 2.95 11.53 6.88
N ALA A 171 2.24 10.39 6.91
CA ALA A 171 0.92 10.28 6.31
C ALA A 171 -0.09 11.25 6.93
N LYS A 172 -0.09 11.40 8.27
CA LYS A 172 -0.93 12.38 8.99
C LYS A 172 -0.54 13.81 8.65
N ASP A 173 0.76 14.13 8.60
CA ASP A 173 1.23 15.47 8.19
C ASP A 173 0.73 15.84 6.79
N ILE A 174 0.83 14.90 5.84
CA ILE A 174 0.37 15.12 4.46
C ILE A 174 -1.15 15.24 4.42
N LYS A 175 -1.88 14.43 5.18
CA LYS A 175 -3.34 14.55 5.33
C LYS A 175 -3.70 15.97 5.76
N ASP A 176 -3.12 16.45 6.85
CA ASP A 176 -3.40 17.79 7.39
C ASP A 176 -3.07 18.88 6.37
N MET A 177 -1.96 18.75 5.63
CA MET A 177 -1.58 19.68 4.58
C MET A 177 -2.59 19.73 3.43
N ILE A 178 -3.17 18.60 3.06
CA ILE A 178 -4.16 18.50 1.98
C ILE A 178 -5.53 19.01 2.42
N GLU A 179 -5.98 18.61 3.61
CA GLU A 179 -7.28 19.01 4.15
C GLU A 179 -7.35 20.51 4.46
N LYS A 180 -6.25 21.12 4.91
CA LYS A 180 -6.12 22.58 5.09
C LYS A 180 -6.32 23.37 3.79
N LYS A 181 -6.22 22.71 2.63
CA LYS A 181 -6.39 23.32 1.30
C LYS A 181 -7.71 22.90 0.63
N GLY A 182 -8.63 22.31 1.38
CA GLY A 182 -9.95 21.87 0.91
C GLY A 182 -9.95 20.53 0.17
N GLY A 183 -8.83 19.81 0.15
CA GLY A 183 -8.72 18.50 -0.50
C GLY A 183 -9.13 17.36 0.43
N ARG A 184 -9.55 16.24 -0.17
CA ARG A 184 -9.79 14.98 0.54
C ARG A 184 -8.56 14.08 0.45
N TYR A 185 -8.21 13.42 1.55
CA TYR A 185 -7.00 12.60 1.64
C TYR A 185 -7.32 11.11 1.71
N LEU A 186 -6.62 10.32 0.91
CA LEU A 186 -6.58 8.86 1.04
C LEU A 186 -5.15 8.35 0.81
N GLU A 187 -4.54 7.68 1.77
CA GLU A 187 -3.35 6.87 1.48
C GLU A 187 -3.76 5.54 0.88
N THR A 188 -3.02 5.06 -0.11
CA THR A 188 -3.27 3.76 -0.74
C THR A 188 -1.96 3.06 -1.06
N LEU A 189 -1.59 2.10 -0.21
CA LEU A 189 -0.39 1.29 -0.33
C LEU A 189 -0.74 -0.01 -1.06
N ILE A 190 0.21 -0.56 -1.82
CA ILE A 190 -0.04 -1.71 -2.68
C ILE A 190 0.84 -2.90 -2.34
N GLN A 191 0.27 -4.10 -2.45
CA GLN A 191 0.97 -5.37 -2.38
C GLN A 191 0.70 -6.17 -3.65
N ARG A 192 1.62 -7.01 -4.10
CA ARG A 192 1.32 -7.92 -5.23
C ARG A 192 0.36 -9.01 -4.76
N SER A 193 -0.64 -9.31 -5.57
CA SER A 193 -1.60 -10.38 -5.27
C SER A 193 -1.01 -11.75 -5.59
N SER A 194 -1.27 -12.73 -4.73
CA SER A 194 -0.94 -14.13 -4.99
C SER A 194 -1.90 -14.78 -6.00
N LEU A 195 -3.10 -14.21 -6.18
CA LEU A 195 -4.11 -14.69 -7.14
C LEU A 195 -3.78 -14.29 -8.58
N ASP A 196 -3.20 -13.10 -8.77
CA ASP A 196 -2.69 -12.61 -10.04
C ASP A 196 -1.50 -11.68 -9.80
N ASN A 197 -0.30 -12.13 -10.18
CA ASN A 197 0.96 -11.39 -9.99
C ASN A 197 1.00 -10.06 -10.75
N ASN A 198 0.14 -9.87 -11.75
CA ASN A 198 0.02 -8.61 -12.48
C ASN A 198 -0.88 -7.62 -11.75
N ARG A 199 -1.61 -8.01 -10.72
CA ARG A 199 -2.56 -7.18 -9.96
C ARG A 199 -2.12 -6.98 -8.50
N PHE A 200 -2.78 -6.03 -7.86
CA PHE A 200 -2.41 -5.58 -6.52
C PHE A 200 -3.48 -5.87 -5.46
N ILE A 201 -3.09 -5.93 -4.21
CA ILE A 201 -3.97 -5.72 -3.05
C ILE A 201 -3.78 -4.27 -2.63
N LEU A 202 -4.87 -3.53 -2.49
CA LEU A 202 -4.87 -2.14 -2.06
C LEU A 202 -5.15 -2.07 -0.56
N LEU A 203 -4.27 -1.40 0.17
CA LEU A 203 -4.42 -1.07 1.57
C LEU A 203 -4.69 0.43 1.64
N ALA A 204 -5.90 0.83 2.01
CA ALA A 204 -6.33 2.23 1.96
C ALA A 204 -6.74 2.73 3.34
N ALA A 205 -6.43 3.99 3.66
CA ALA A 205 -6.86 4.64 4.90
C ALA A 205 -6.96 6.16 4.71
N GLY A 206 -7.82 6.83 5.48
CA GLY A 206 -8.15 8.24 5.32
C GLY A 206 -9.65 8.44 5.13
N ASP A 207 -10.04 9.15 4.08
CA ASP A 207 -11.44 9.44 3.75
C ASP A 207 -12.17 8.21 3.16
N GLU A 208 -13.21 7.72 3.86
CA GLU A 208 -14.00 6.55 3.44
C GLU A 208 -14.83 6.83 2.18
N GLU A 209 -15.35 8.05 2.02
CA GLU A 209 -16.15 8.43 0.84
C GLU A 209 -15.26 8.51 -0.41
N LEU A 210 -14.05 9.06 -0.26
CA LEU A 210 -13.05 9.05 -1.32
C LEU A 210 -12.67 7.62 -1.69
N PHE A 211 -12.46 6.73 -0.71
CA PHE A 211 -12.20 5.31 -0.95
C PHE A 211 -13.33 4.64 -1.75
N GLN A 212 -14.59 4.91 -1.41
CA GLN A 212 -15.75 4.39 -2.15
C GLN A 212 -15.82 4.97 -3.56
N SER A 213 -15.55 6.27 -3.74
CA SER A 213 -15.62 6.92 -5.05
C SER A 213 -14.62 6.36 -6.07
N ILE A 214 -13.51 5.78 -5.61
CA ILE A 214 -12.46 5.21 -6.46
C ILE A 214 -12.60 3.70 -6.68
N GLU A 215 -13.69 3.08 -6.24
CA GLU A 215 -13.89 1.62 -6.34
C GLU A 215 -13.69 1.12 -7.78
N SER A 216 -14.27 1.85 -8.75
CA SER A 216 -14.12 1.57 -10.18
C SER A 216 -12.66 1.65 -10.64
N CYS A 217 -11.91 2.66 -10.18
CA CYS A 217 -10.49 2.81 -10.48
C CYS A 217 -9.66 1.69 -9.85
N ALA A 218 -9.93 1.36 -8.58
CA ALA A 218 -9.26 0.27 -7.86
C ALA A 218 -9.44 -1.06 -8.60
N LYS A 219 -10.66 -1.35 -9.08
CA LYS A 219 -10.99 -2.52 -9.89
C LYS A 219 -10.17 -2.61 -11.19
N ALA A 220 -9.59 -1.51 -11.70
CA ALA A 220 -8.72 -1.57 -12.87
C ALA A 220 -7.40 -2.30 -12.59
N PHE A 221 -6.88 -2.22 -11.36
CA PHE A 221 -5.53 -2.67 -11.05
C PHE A 221 -5.39 -3.59 -9.84
N SER A 222 -6.44 -3.78 -9.03
CA SER A 222 -6.41 -4.59 -7.82
C SER A 222 -7.17 -5.91 -7.94
N THR A 223 -6.78 -6.96 -7.21
CA THR A 223 -7.65 -8.12 -6.95
C THR A 223 -8.60 -7.85 -5.79
N SER A 224 -8.11 -7.11 -4.80
CA SER A 224 -8.85 -6.71 -3.61
C SER A 224 -8.40 -5.33 -3.12
N SER A 225 -9.30 -4.64 -2.44
CA SER A 225 -9.00 -3.42 -1.69
C SER A 225 -9.55 -3.54 -0.27
N VAL A 226 -8.83 -3.00 0.70
CA VAL A 226 -9.18 -3.03 2.12
C VAL A 226 -9.09 -1.62 2.67
N PHE A 227 -10.16 -1.17 3.34
CA PHE A 227 -10.17 0.10 4.07
C PHE A 227 -9.80 -0.12 5.53
N LEU A 228 -8.80 0.63 5.99
CA LEU A 228 -8.14 0.43 7.29
C LEU A 228 -8.46 1.57 8.28
N GLY A 229 -9.45 2.40 7.97
CA GLY A 229 -9.88 3.51 8.83
C GLY A 229 -8.98 4.73 8.67
N ASP A 230 -8.48 5.25 9.79
CA ASP A 230 -7.77 6.53 9.83
C ASP A 230 -6.40 6.52 9.14
N ALA A 231 -5.99 7.68 8.63
CA ALA A 231 -4.70 7.88 7.99
C ALA A 231 -3.51 7.42 8.86
N GLY A 232 -2.55 6.78 8.22
CA GLY A 232 -1.40 6.12 8.83
C GLY A 232 -1.61 4.61 9.00
N ASN A 233 -2.85 4.11 9.11
CA ASN A 233 -3.11 2.68 9.30
C ASN A 233 -2.68 1.84 8.10
N ALA A 234 -2.84 2.34 6.87
CA ALA A 234 -2.37 1.61 5.69
C ALA A 234 -0.85 1.60 5.61
N CYS A 235 -0.17 2.68 6.01
CA CYS A 235 1.27 2.70 6.19
C CYS A 235 1.74 1.68 7.26
N ILE A 236 1.06 1.60 8.41
CA ILE A 236 1.40 0.62 9.47
C ILE A 236 1.30 -0.81 8.94
N VAL A 237 0.18 -1.18 8.33
CA VAL A 237 -0.01 -2.54 7.78
C VAL A 237 1.03 -2.82 6.69
N TYR A 238 1.29 -1.85 5.81
CA TYR A 238 2.32 -2.00 4.78
C TYR A 238 3.71 -2.23 5.40
N LEU A 239 4.10 -1.47 6.42
CA LEU A 239 5.38 -1.62 7.12
C LEU A 239 5.51 -2.99 7.79
N VAL A 240 4.47 -3.47 8.47
CA VAL A 240 4.43 -4.82 9.07
C VAL A 240 4.67 -5.89 7.99
N LEU A 241 4.02 -5.76 6.82
CA LEU A 241 4.21 -6.69 5.71
C LEU A 241 5.63 -6.63 5.13
N GLN A 242 6.25 -5.45 5.05
CA GLN A 242 7.65 -5.33 4.61
C GLN A 242 8.63 -5.93 5.62
N LEU A 243 8.38 -5.77 6.92
CA LEU A 243 9.18 -6.40 7.98
C LEU A 243 9.14 -7.93 7.86
N ILE A 244 7.94 -8.51 7.74
CA ILE A 244 7.77 -9.97 7.59
C ILE A 244 8.55 -10.47 6.37
N LYS A 245 8.47 -9.77 5.24
CA LYS A 245 9.25 -10.13 4.04
C LYS A 245 10.76 -10.09 4.27
N GLY A 246 11.24 -9.07 4.98
CA GLY A 246 12.66 -8.95 5.33
C GLY A 246 13.14 -10.12 6.17
N VAL A 247 12.41 -10.47 7.23
CA VAL A 247 12.72 -11.61 8.10
C VAL A 247 12.72 -12.92 7.32
N TRP A 248 11.72 -13.14 6.46
CA TRP A 248 11.69 -14.36 5.67
C TRP A 248 12.86 -14.47 4.68
N LEU A 249 13.27 -13.35 4.06
CA LEU A 249 14.41 -13.34 3.15
C LEU A 249 15.73 -13.60 3.89
N ALA A 250 15.92 -13.01 5.07
CA ALA A 250 17.09 -13.27 5.92
C ALA A 250 17.17 -14.74 6.31
N GLY A 251 16.07 -15.32 6.80
CA GLY A 251 16.01 -16.74 7.15
C GLY A 251 16.27 -17.67 5.95
N LEU A 252 15.80 -17.30 4.75
CA LEU A 252 16.12 -18.04 3.53
C LEU A 252 17.63 -18.03 3.24
N ILE A 253 18.27 -16.87 3.30
CA ILE A 253 19.70 -16.72 3.02
C ILE A 253 20.54 -17.50 4.05
N GLU A 254 20.24 -17.35 5.34
CA GLU A 254 20.94 -18.06 6.41
C GLU A 254 20.77 -19.58 6.30
N GLY A 255 19.55 -20.04 5.99
CA GLY A 255 19.28 -21.47 5.78
C GLY A 255 20.08 -22.08 4.63
N PHE A 256 20.19 -21.36 3.50
CA PHE A 256 21.02 -21.81 2.38
C PHE A 256 22.51 -21.79 2.72
N HIS A 257 22.99 -20.75 3.42
CA HIS A 257 24.39 -20.68 3.83
C HIS A 257 24.76 -21.81 4.81
N LEU A 258 23.86 -22.13 5.75
CA LEU A 258 24.05 -23.25 6.68
C LEU A 258 24.09 -24.60 5.95
N ALA A 259 23.19 -24.81 4.97
CA ALA A 259 23.17 -26.02 4.16
C ALA A 259 24.53 -26.25 3.45
N GLU A 260 25.08 -25.21 2.81
CA GLU A 260 26.42 -25.24 2.19
C GLU A 260 27.51 -25.58 3.19
N ARG A 261 27.51 -24.93 4.37
CA ARG A 261 28.50 -25.18 5.43
C ARG A 261 28.43 -26.62 5.97
N CYS A 262 27.27 -27.24 5.91
CA CYS A 262 27.06 -28.64 6.27
C CYS A 262 27.32 -29.62 5.12
N GLY A 263 27.80 -29.15 3.96
CA GLY A 263 28.15 -29.99 2.81
C GLY A 263 26.98 -30.33 1.89
N VAL A 264 25.83 -29.68 2.04
CA VAL A 264 24.68 -29.81 1.12
C VAL A 264 24.77 -28.73 0.06
N SER A 265 24.83 -29.10 -1.22
CA SER A 265 24.86 -28.15 -2.32
C SER A 265 23.63 -27.24 -2.32
N SER A 266 23.84 -25.93 -2.49
CA SER A 266 22.78 -24.92 -2.64
C SER A 266 21.79 -25.27 -3.74
N LYS A 267 22.24 -25.89 -4.84
CA LYS A 267 21.37 -26.29 -5.96
C LYS A 267 20.46 -27.46 -5.60
N ASP A 268 20.96 -28.42 -4.83
CA ASP A 268 20.15 -29.55 -4.39
C ASP A 268 19.20 -29.13 -3.26
N PHE A 269 19.67 -28.27 -2.35
CA PHE A 269 18.82 -27.65 -1.34
C PHE A 269 17.72 -26.78 -1.98
N GLU A 270 18.01 -26.04 -3.05
CA GLU A 270 17.00 -25.29 -3.81
C GLU A 270 15.88 -26.18 -4.32
N LYS A 271 16.22 -27.33 -4.94
CA LYS A 271 15.21 -28.28 -5.44
C LYS A 271 14.31 -28.75 -4.32
N ILE A 272 14.91 -29.19 -3.20
CA ILE A 272 14.17 -29.64 -2.01
C ILE A 272 13.27 -28.51 -1.49
N PHE A 273 13.83 -27.32 -1.30
CA PHE A 273 13.12 -26.16 -0.76
C PHE A 273 11.89 -25.81 -1.59
N ARG A 274 12.01 -25.81 -2.93
CA ARG A 274 10.92 -25.49 -3.86
C ARG A 274 9.71 -26.42 -3.75
N ASP A 275 9.93 -27.65 -3.32
CA ASP A 275 8.87 -28.65 -3.13
C ASP A 275 8.22 -28.59 -1.74
N THR A 276 8.78 -27.79 -0.82
CA THR A 276 8.20 -27.62 0.53
C THR A 276 7.09 -26.57 0.57
N LEU A 277 6.26 -26.65 1.61
CA LEU A 277 5.27 -25.60 1.93
C LEU A 277 5.90 -24.25 2.34
N LEU A 278 7.22 -24.22 2.59
CA LEU A 278 7.94 -22.99 2.90
C LEU A 278 8.17 -22.11 1.65
N CYS A 279 8.11 -22.70 0.45
CA CYS A 279 8.37 -22.01 -0.80
C CYS A 279 7.10 -21.49 -1.46
N ASN A 280 6.61 -20.35 -0.97
CA ASN A 280 5.50 -19.62 -1.60
C ASN A 280 5.94 -18.90 -2.90
N ASN A 281 4.99 -18.33 -3.65
CA ASN A 281 5.26 -17.62 -4.91
C ASN A 281 6.30 -16.48 -4.77
N TYR A 282 6.32 -15.81 -3.62
CA TYR A 282 7.31 -14.77 -3.34
C TYR A 282 8.73 -15.38 -3.23
N MET A 283 8.88 -16.49 -2.52
CA MET A 283 10.17 -17.18 -2.38
C MET A 283 10.67 -17.81 -3.67
N LYS A 284 9.78 -18.38 -4.47
CA LYS A 284 10.12 -18.97 -5.78
C LYS A 284 10.82 -17.98 -6.71
N ALA A 285 10.44 -16.71 -6.65
CA ALA A 285 11.03 -15.63 -7.45
C ALA A 285 12.39 -15.15 -6.92
N ARG A 286 12.77 -15.48 -5.67
CA ARG A 286 13.99 -14.99 -5.01
C ARG A 286 15.04 -16.06 -4.81
N VAL A 287 14.64 -17.33 -4.67
CA VAL A 287 15.57 -18.41 -4.34
C VAL A 287 16.71 -18.56 -5.36
N GLY A 288 16.45 -18.37 -6.65
CA GLY A 288 17.51 -18.39 -7.68
C GLY A 288 18.54 -17.26 -7.52
N HIS A 289 18.11 -16.08 -7.07
CA HIS A 289 19.03 -14.98 -6.76
C HIS A 289 19.86 -15.27 -5.52
N VAL A 290 19.27 -15.91 -4.50
CA VAL A 290 19.98 -16.32 -3.28
C VAL A 290 21.06 -17.35 -3.61
N VAL A 291 20.73 -18.38 -4.41
CA VAL A 291 21.71 -19.36 -4.87
C VAL A 291 22.84 -18.70 -5.65
N PHE A 292 22.52 -17.78 -6.57
CA PHE A 292 23.54 -17.03 -7.29
C PHE A 292 24.48 -16.26 -6.36
N ILE A 293 23.95 -15.55 -5.35
CA ILE A 293 24.76 -14.78 -4.40
C ILE A 293 25.66 -15.68 -3.54
N ILE A 294 25.17 -16.86 -3.13
CA ILE A 294 25.92 -17.77 -2.25
C ILE A 294 27.00 -18.53 -3.02
N THR A 295 26.78 -18.80 -4.31
CA THR A 295 27.69 -19.58 -5.16
C THR A 295 28.67 -18.74 -5.99
N ALA A 296 28.48 -17.41 -6.02
CA ALA A 296 29.40 -16.45 -6.64
C ALA A 296 30.55 -16.08 -5.68
#